data_AF-A0A0F9LC13-F1
#
_entry.id   AF-A0A0F9LC13-F1
#
_cell.length_a   1.000
_cell.length_b   1.000
_cell.length_c   1.000
_cell.angle_alpha   90.00
_cell.angle_beta   90.00
_cell.angle_gamma   90.00
#
_symmetry.space_group_name_H-M   'P 1'
#
loop_
_entity.id
_entity.type
_entity.pdbx_description
1 polymer ?
#
loop_
_entity_poly.entity_id
_entity_poly.type
_entity_poly.pdbx_seq_one_letter_code
_entity_poly.pdbx_strand_id
1 'polypeptide(L)'
;IMKGMGELHLDILVDRLKREFKVEANIGAPQVAYRETISREAEVVYTHKKQSGGSGQFAEVKMILMPTEPGEGYSFESRVVGGSVPKEYIPGVEKGIKSVMDSGPLAGFPVIDFKVALIEGKYHDVDSSVLAFEIAARMGMREGMKKAGAKLLEPIMKVEVVTPEEYTGGIIGDLTSRRGQVLGQDTRGNAIAIDAQVPLANMFGYINTLRSMSSGRANFTMQFSHYEPVPQNISDEIQAKFA
;
A
#
# COMPACT_ATOMS: atom_id res chain seq x y z
N ILE A 1 -0.41 -0.88 17.35
CA ILE A 1 0.27 -1.46 16.16
C ILE A 1 1.77 -1.23 16.34
N MET A 2 2.56 -2.30 16.46
CA MET A 2 4.03 -2.20 16.46
C MET A 2 4.53 -2.21 15.02
N LYS A 3 5.52 -1.38 14.71
CA LYS A 3 6.15 -1.30 13.39
C LYS A 3 7.64 -1.59 13.57
N GLY A 4 8.21 -2.36 12.66
CA GLY A 4 9.61 -2.77 12.70
C GLY A 4 10.15 -2.99 11.29
N MET A 5 11.47 -3.13 11.19
CA MET A 5 12.17 -3.32 9.92
C MET A 5 12.13 -4.77 9.40
N GLY A 6 11.63 -5.70 10.21
CA GLY A 6 11.52 -7.12 9.89
C GLY A 6 11.06 -7.94 11.10
N GLU A 7 10.86 -9.23 10.89
CA GLU A 7 10.39 -10.19 11.90
C GLU A 7 11.28 -10.20 13.15
N LEU A 8 12.61 -10.33 12.97
CA LEU A 8 13.56 -10.35 14.09
C LEU A 8 13.51 -9.07 14.93
N HIS A 9 13.31 -7.91 14.31
CA HIS A 9 13.20 -6.66 15.04
C HIS A 9 11.92 -6.65 15.90
N LEU A 10 10.80 -7.15 15.37
CA LEU A 10 9.55 -7.28 16.12
C LEU A 10 9.70 -8.28 17.28
N ASP A 11 10.35 -9.43 17.07
CA ASP A 11 10.56 -10.44 18.10
C ASP A 11 11.41 -9.92 19.26
N ILE A 12 12.47 -9.17 18.98
CA ILE A 12 13.31 -8.55 20.02
C ILE A 12 12.50 -7.53 20.84
N LEU A 13 11.69 -6.69 20.18
CA LEU A 13 10.84 -5.71 20.87
C LEU A 13 9.82 -6.41 21.78
N VAL A 14 9.23 -7.51 21.31
CA VAL A 14 8.29 -8.32 22.07
C VAL A 14 8.97 -9.01 23.26
N ASP A 15 10.16 -9.58 23.09
CA ASP A 15 10.90 -10.20 24.19
C ASP A 15 11.27 -9.17 25.26
N ARG A 16 11.72 -7.98 24.86
CA ARG A 16 11.98 -6.87 25.80
C ARG A 16 10.72 -6.45 26.55
N LEU A 17 9.58 -6.34 25.88
CA LEU A 17 8.29 -6.04 26.54
C LEU A 17 7.91 -7.08 27.59
N LYS A 18 8.12 -8.36 27.30
CA LYS A 18 7.84 -9.44 28.24
C LYS A 18 8.82 -9.48 29.41
N ARG A 19 10.13 -9.32 29.15
CA ARG A 19 11.17 -9.46 30.17
C ARG A 19 11.38 -8.20 31.02
N GLU A 20 11.56 -7.06 30.37
CA GLU A 20 11.86 -5.79 31.04
C GLU A 20 10.59 -5.17 31.63
N PHE A 21 9.49 -5.20 30.88
CA PHE A 21 8.26 -4.49 31.23
C PHE A 21 7.16 -5.40 31.79
N LYS A 22 7.36 -6.73 31.80
CA LYS A 22 6.40 -7.73 32.29
C LYS A 22 5.01 -7.60 31.66
N VAL A 23 4.95 -7.18 30.40
CA VAL A 23 3.70 -7.01 29.67
C VAL A 23 3.35 -8.33 28.99
N GLU A 24 2.23 -8.92 29.38
CA GLU A 24 1.62 -10.04 28.66
C GLU A 24 0.78 -9.50 27.50
N ALA A 25 1.16 -9.84 26.28
CA ALA A 25 0.45 -9.45 25.07
C ALA A 25 0.31 -10.64 24.12
N ASN A 26 -0.86 -10.75 23.49
CA ASN A 26 -1.10 -11.70 22.40
C ASN A 26 -0.44 -11.18 21.13
N ILE A 27 0.51 -11.94 20.59
CA ILE A 27 1.25 -11.58 19.38
C ILE A 27 0.61 -12.28 18.19
N GLY A 28 0.12 -11.50 17.23
CA GLY A 28 -0.35 -12.01 15.94
C GLY A 28 0.80 -12.16 14.94
N ALA A 29 0.51 -12.81 13.81
CA ALA A 29 1.49 -12.94 12.72
C ALA A 29 1.90 -11.54 12.18
N PRO A 30 3.18 -11.35 11.81
CA PRO A 30 3.61 -10.14 11.12
C PRO A 30 2.79 -9.91 9.86
N GLN A 31 2.37 -8.66 9.65
CA GLN A 31 1.64 -8.27 8.45
C GLN A 31 2.51 -7.43 7.53
N VAL A 32 2.44 -7.71 6.24
CA VAL A 32 3.10 -6.92 5.20
C VAL A 32 2.28 -5.67 4.96
N ALA A 33 2.94 -4.53 4.86
CA ALA A 33 2.30 -3.26 4.53
C ALA A 33 2.07 -3.16 3.01
N TYR A 34 1.06 -3.88 2.52
CA TYR A 34 0.57 -3.73 1.15
C TYR A 34 0.01 -2.32 0.94
N ARG A 35 0.00 -1.89 -0.32
CA ARG A 35 -0.60 -0.64 -0.77
C ARG A 35 -1.48 -0.90 -1.98
N GLU A 36 -2.31 0.07 -2.33
CA GLU A 36 -3.09 0.03 -3.55
C GLU A 36 -2.69 1.21 -4.45
N THR A 37 -2.84 1.06 -5.76
CA THR A 37 -2.69 2.17 -6.71
C THR A 37 -3.65 1.99 -7.88
N ILE A 38 -3.73 2.97 -8.77
CA ILE A 38 -4.52 2.91 -10.00
C ILE A 38 -3.61 2.78 -11.22
N SER A 39 -4.11 2.19 -12.31
CA SER A 39 -3.29 1.91 -13.49
C SER A 39 -3.59 2.79 -14.70
N ARG A 40 -4.77 3.41 -14.76
CA ARG A 40 -5.17 4.29 -15.86
C ARG A 40 -5.98 5.47 -15.34
N GLU A 41 -6.02 6.52 -16.14
CA GLU A 41 -6.93 7.63 -15.89
C GLU A 41 -8.39 7.16 -15.98
N ALA A 42 -9.22 7.59 -15.03
CA ALA A 42 -10.65 7.32 -15.03
C ALA A 42 -11.45 8.54 -14.58
N GLU A 43 -12.42 8.90 -15.39
CA GLU A 43 -13.46 9.86 -15.04
C GLU A 43 -14.59 9.15 -14.29
N VAL A 44 -15.01 9.72 -13.16
CA VAL A 44 -16.13 9.22 -12.37
C VAL A 44 -17.09 10.35 -12.03
N VAL A 45 -18.36 10.09 -12.24
CA VAL A 45 -19.47 10.92 -11.78
C VAL A 45 -20.26 10.10 -10.79
N TYR A 46 -20.45 10.64 -9.59
CA TYR A 46 -21.24 10.00 -8.55
C TYR A 46 -22.24 10.99 -7.95
N THR A 47 -23.50 10.57 -7.91
CA THR A 47 -24.60 11.36 -7.34
C THR A 47 -25.12 10.66 -6.09
N HIS A 48 -24.88 11.27 -4.94
CA HIS A 48 -25.47 10.86 -3.68
C HIS A 48 -26.82 11.55 -3.50
N LYS A 49 -27.91 10.78 -3.51
CA LYS A 49 -29.25 11.28 -3.19
C LYS A 49 -29.91 10.35 -2.17
N LYS A 50 -30.17 10.85 -0.97
CA LYS A 50 -30.89 10.12 0.07
C LYS A 50 -31.99 10.99 0.66
N GLN A 51 -33.24 10.52 0.53
CA GLN A 51 -34.39 11.06 1.25
C GLN A 51 -34.78 10.03 2.32
N SER A 52 -34.28 10.21 3.55
CA SER A 52 -34.68 9.38 4.68
C SER A 52 -35.40 10.26 5.70
N GLY A 53 -36.74 10.37 5.61
CA GLY A 53 -37.66 10.88 6.65
C GLY A 53 -37.41 12.25 7.32
N GLY A 54 -36.28 12.91 7.08
CA GLY A 54 -35.78 14.15 7.68
C GLY A 54 -35.03 14.98 6.63
N SER A 55 -34.00 15.74 7.03
CA SER A 55 -33.21 16.58 6.10
C SER A 55 -32.65 15.75 4.94
N GLY A 56 -32.97 16.14 3.70
CA GLY A 56 -32.47 15.47 2.51
C GLY A 56 -30.95 15.55 2.42
N GLN A 57 -30.34 14.58 1.74
CA GLN A 57 -28.93 14.64 1.36
C GLN A 57 -28.82 14.61 -0.16
N PHE A 58 -28.17 15.63 -0.71
CA PHE A 58 -27.84 15.70 -2.12
C PHE A 58 -26.40 16.18 -2.33
N ALA A 59 -25.62 15.46 -3.12
CA ALA A 59 -24.34 15.92 -3.62
C ALA A 59 -23.98 15.13 -4.88
N GLU A 60 -23.55 15.83 -5.93
CA GLU A 60 -22.95 15.20 -7.12
C GLU A 60 -21.51 15.66 -7.25
N VAL A 61 -20.60 14.72 -7.47
CA VAL A 61 -19.18 14.99 -7.68
C VAL A 61 -18.72 14.34 -8.99
N LYS A 62 -18.01 15.13 -9.79
CA LYS A 62 -17.32 14.69 -11.00
C LYS A 62 -15.82 14.83 -10.80
N MET A 63 -15.13 13.71 -10.75
CA MET A 63 -13.69 13.64 -10.47
C MET A 63 -12.96 12.88 -11.58
N ILE A 64 -11.74 13.29 -11.86
CA ILE A 64 -10.79 12.54 -12.69
C ILE A 64 -9.71 12.01 -11.78
N LEU A 65 -9.55 10.69 -11.77
CA LEU A 65 -8.47 9.99 -11.08
C LEU A 65 -7.37 9.71 -12.09
N MET A 66 -6.13 10.11 -11.79
CA MET A 66 -4.96 9.89 -12.64
C MET A 66 -3.88 9.17 -11.84
N PRO A 67 -3.24 8.12 -12.37
CA PRO A 67 -2.04 7.56 -11.76
C PRO A 67 -0.91 8.57 -11.81
N THR A 68 -0.06 8.60 -10.79
CA THR A 68 1.18 9.39 -10.77
C THR A 68 2.39 8.47 -10.87
N GLU A 69 3.59 9.06 -10.98
CA GLU A 69 4.80 8.25 -10.91
C GLU A 69 4.96 7.63 -9.51
N PRO A 70 5.56 6.42 -9.41
CA PRO A 70 5.81 5.79 -8.12
C PRO A 70 6.62 6.70 -7.19
N GLY A 71 6.09 7.00 -6.00
CA GLY A 71 6.74 7.85 -5.01
C GLY A 71 6.41 9.35 -5.11
N GLU A 72 5.64 9.78 -6.11
CA GLU A 72 5.12 11.15 -6.20
C GLU A 72 4.04 11.42 -5.13
N GLY A 73 3.34 10.36 -4.69
CA GLY A 73 2.37 10.43 -3.60
C GLY A 73 0.98 10.88 -4.02
N TYR A 74 0.30 11.62 -3.13
CA TYR A 74 -1.08 12.06 -3.33
C TYR A 74 -1.13 13.55 -3.67
N SER A 75 -1.90 13.90 -4.70
CA SER A 75 -2.23 15.30 -4.98
C SER A 75 -3.71 15.49 -5.29
N PHE A 76 -4.27 16.60 -4.80
CA PHE A 76 -5.64 17.01 -5.06
C PHE A 76 -5.66 18.39 -5.72
N GLU A 77 -6.41 18.50 -6.82
CA GLU A 77 -6.57 19.72 -7.57
C GLU A 77 -8.05 20.03 -7.76
N SER A 78 -8.48 21.24 -7.39
CA SER A 78 -9.84 21.71 -7.70
C SER A 78 -9.82 22.51 -8.99
N ARG A 79 -10.46 21.99 -10.04
CA ARG A 79 -10.65 22.65 -11.35
C ARG A 79 -12.09 23.13 -11.55
N VAL A 80 -12.83 23.30 -10.46
CA VAL A 80 -14.24 23.71 -10.49
C VAL A 80 -14.36 25.12 -11.07
N VAL A 81 -15.06 25.24 -12.21
CA VAL A 81 -15.33 26.53 -12.88
C VAL A 81 -16.77 26.95 -12.60
N GLY A 82 -17.00 28.25 -12.37
CA GLY A 82 -18.36 28.81 -12.27
C GLY A 82 -19.12 28.55 -10.96
N GLY A 83 -18.45 28.01 -9.93
CA GLY A 83 -19.08 27.82 -8.61
C GLY A 83 -20.05 26.64 -8.52
N SER A 84 -19.98 25.68 -9.46
CA SER A 84 -20.80 24.45 -9.46
C SER A 84 -20.62 23.60 -8.19
N VAL A 85 -19.49 23.76 -7.50
CA VAL A 85 -19.30 23.34 -6.10
C VAL A 85 -18.89 24.55 -5.27
N PRO A 86 -19.71 24.99 -4.30
CA PRO A 86 -19.32 26.03 -3.34
C PRO A 86 -17.99 25.71 -2.66
N LYS A 87 -17.14 26.72 -2.48
CA LYS A 87 -15.82 26.56 -1.86
C LYS A 87 -15.88 25.96 -0.44
N GLU A 88 -17.01 26.13 0.24
CA GLU A 88 -17.29 25.60 1.57
C GLU A 88 -17.41 24.06 1.60
N TYR A 89 -17.78 23.44 0.47
CA TYR A 89 -17.94 21.98 0.37
C TYR A 89 -16.69 21.25 -0.15
N ILE A 90 -15.73 21.97 -0.75
CA ILE A 90 -14.47 21.40 -1.25
C ILE A 90 -13.70 20.64 -0.15
N PRO A 91 -13.57 21.16 1.09
CA PRO A 91 -12.91 20.41 2.17
C PRO A 91 -13.60 19.08 2.50
N GLY A 92 -14.93 19.00 2.33
CA GLY A 92 -15.69 17.76 2.50
C GLY A 92 -15.34 16.72 1.45
N VAL A 93 -15.18 17.14 0.19
CA VAL A 93 -14.74 16.28 -0.91
C VAL A 93 -13.33 15.74 -0.64
N GLU A 94 -12.39 16.61 -0.28
CA GLU A 94 -11.01 16.22 0.02
C GLU A 94 -10.93 15.21 1.17
N LYS A 95 -11.72 15.45 2.24
CA LYS A 95 -11.83 14.52 3.37
C LYS A 95 -12.42 13.16 2.96
N GLY A 96 -13.41 13.16 2.06
CA GLY A 96 -13.98 11.94 1.49
C GLY A 96 -12.95 11.13 0.70
N ILE A 97 -12.12 11.81 -0.09
CA ILE A 97 -11.01 11.19 -0.85
C ILE A 97 -9.96 10.61 0.10
N LYS A 98 -9.50 11.40 1.09
CA LYS A 98 -8.53 10.96 2.11
C LYS A 98 -9.02 9.74 2.90
N SER A 99 -10.32 9.68 3.20
CA SER A 99 -10.89 8.50 3.84
C SER A 99 -10.78 7.24 3.00
N VAL A 100 -10.89 7.32 1.67
CA VAL A 100 -10.71 6.16 0.79
C VAL A 100 -9.23 5.85 0.58
N MET A 101 -8.40 6.88 0.57
CA MET A 101 -6.94 6.73 0.56
C MET A 101 -6.46 5.88 1.74
N ASP A 102 -7.06 6.00 2.92
CA ASP A 102 -6.67 5.19 4.08
C ASP A 102 -7.25 3.76 4.05
N SER A 103 -8.40 3.56 3.41
CA SER A 103 -9.18 2.31 3.45
C SER A 103 -9.44 1.76 2.05
N GLY A 104 -8.39 1.54 1.25
CA GLY A 104 -8.45 1.26 -0.18
C GLY A 104 -9.55 0.27 -0.62
N PRO A 105 -10.09 0.43 -1.84
CA PRO A 105 -11.29 -0.27 -2.28
C PRO A 105 -11.11 -1.77 -2.56
N LEU A 106 -9.89 -2.28 -2.71
CA LEU A 106 -9.65 -3.69 -3.03
C LEU A 106 -9.60 -4.57 -1.78
N ALA A 107 -8.65 -4.28 -0.88
CA ALA A 107 -8.38 -5.10 0.31
C ALA A 107 -8.24 -4.26 1.58
N GLY A 108 -8.64 -2.98 1.52
CA GLY A 108 -8.60 -2.07 2.67
C GLY A 108 -7.20 -1.50 2.94
N PHE A 109 -6.26 -1.61 2.00
CA PHE A 109 -4.92 -1.06 2.18
C PHE A 109 -4.83 0.39 1.73
N PRO A 110 -3.88 1.17 2.28
CA PRO A 110 -3.78 2.57 1.88
C PRO A 110 -3.39 2.72 0.41
N VAL A 111 -4.08 3.61 -0.29
CA VAL A 111 -3.84 3.90 -1.71
C VAL A 111 -2.75 4.96 -1.83
N ILE A 112 -1.81 4.75 -2.76
CA ILE A 112 -0.68 5.65 -3.03
C ILE A 112 -0.55 5.94 -4.53
N ASP A 113 0.23 6.96 -4.85
CA ASP A 113 0.62 7.34 -6.21
C ASP A 113 -0.58 7.62 -7.12
N PHE A 114 -1.40 8.59 -6.71
CA PHE A 114 -2.54 9.04 -7.50
C PHE A 114 -2.83 10.53 -7.31
N LYS A 115 -3.33 11.13 -8.38
CA LYS A 115 -3.84 12.50 -8.41
C LYS A 115 -5.35 12.49 -8.62
N VAL A 116 -6.05 13.36 -7.90
CA VAL A 116 -7.49 13.56 -8.08
C VAL A 116 -7.75 15.00 -8.49
N ALA A 117 -8.42 15.19 -9.62
CA ALA A 117 -8.92 16.48 -10.06
C ALA A 117 -10.44 16.54 -9.90
N LEU A 118 -10.94 17.46 -9.08
CA LEU A 118 -12.37 17.77 -9.01
C LEU A 118 -12.72 18.71 -10.16
N ILE A 119 -13.49 18.22 -11.13
CA ILE A 119 -13.84 18.97 -12.35
C ILE A 119 -15.13 19.76 -12.13
N GLU A 120 -16.17 19.08 -11.67
CA GLU A 120 -17.50 19.64 -11.57
C GLU A 120 -18.28 18.97 -10.43
N GLY A 121 -19.41 19.54 -10.08
CA GLY A 121 -20.36 18.92 -9.18
C GLY A 121 -21.72 19.60 -9.28
N LYS A 122 -22.69 19.05 -8.57
CA LYS A 122 -23.99 19.69 -8.39
C LYS A 122 -24.34 19.69 -6.92
N TYR A 123 -24.93 20.78 -6.48
CA TYR A 123 -25.46 20.94 -5.14
C TYR A 123 -26.92 21.38 -5.21
N HIS A 124 -27.61 21.30 -4.08
CA HIS A 124 -28.97 21.74 -3.88
C HIS A 124 -28.99 22.61 -2.62
N ASP A 125 -29.61 23.79 -2.69
CA ASP A 125 -29.48 24.81 -1.64
C ASP A 125 -29.94 24.34 -0.25
N VAL A 126 -30.88 23.40 -0.19
CA VAL A 126 -31.48 22.93 1.08
C VAL A 126 -30.98 21.54 1.49
N ASP A 127 -30.63 20.70 0.52
CA ASP A 127 -30.33 19.28 0.76
C ASP A 127 -28.82 18.98 0.71
N SER A 128 -27.99 19.93 0.27
CA SER A 128 -26.54 19.77 0.25
C SER A 128 -25.89 20.17 1.56
N SER A 129 -24.92 19.36 1.97
CA SER A 129 -24.11 19.61 3.15
C SER A 129 -22.68 19.11 2.91
N VAL A 130 -21.73 19.59 3.72
CA VAL A 130 -20.33 19.11 3.71
C VAL A 130 -20.28 17.59 3.85
N LEU A 131 -21.14 17.00 4.69
CA LEU A 131 -21.22 15.56 4.90
C LEU A 131 -21.73 14.83 3.65
N ALA A 132 -22.71 15.39 2.93
CA ALA A 132 -23.22 14.79 1.70
C ALA A 132 -22.11 14.74 0.62
N PHE A 133 -21.30 15.79 0.50
CA PHE A 133 -20.14 15.82 -0.39
C PHE A 133 -19.02 14.86 0.05
N GLU A 134 -18.78 14.71 1.35
CA GLU A 134 -17.83 13.72 1.88
C GLU A 134 -18.24 12.30 1.48
N ILE A 135 -19.53 11.96 1.63
CA ILE A 135 -20.07 10.64 1.26
C ILE A 135 -20.01 10.45 -0.26
N ALA A 136 -20.41 11.45 -1.04
CA ALA A 136 -20.38 11.40 -2.50
C ALA A 136 -18.95 11.20 -3.03
N ALA A 137 -17.97 11.93 -2.47
CA ALA A 137 -16.56 11.79 -2.83
C ALA A 137 -16.01 10.41 -2.44
N ARG A 138 -16.35 9.90 -1.25
CA ARG A 138 -15.94 8.55 -0.81
C ARG A 138 -16.46 7.47 -1.77
N MET A 139 -17.75 7.52 -2.13
CA MET A 139 -18.35 6.53 -3.02
C MET A 139 -17.84 6.68 -4.46
N GLY A 140 -17.75 7.91 -4.96
CA GLY A 140 -17.18 8.22 -6.27
C GLY A 140 -15.73 7.75 -6.40
N MET A 141 -14.91 7.91 -5.35
CA MET A 141 -13.53 7.43 -5.36
C MET A 141 -13.48 5.89 -5.43
N ARG A 142 -14.32 5.18 -4.67
CA ARG A 142 -14.39 3.71 -4.72
C ARG A 142 -14.78 3.19 -6.10
N GLU A 143 -15.76 3.80 -6.75
CA GLU A 143 -16.16 3.45 -8.11
C GLU A 143 -15.09 3.85 -9.15
N GLY A 144 -14.51 5.04 -8.98
CA GLY A 144 -13.46 5.57 -9.84
C GLY A 144 -12.23 4.68 -9.83
N MET A 145 -11.74 4.26 -8.66
CA MET A 145 -10.58 3.38 -8.53
C MET A 145 -10.83 2.00 -9.17
N LYS A 146 -12.04 1.44 -9.06
CA LYS A 146 -12.39 0.19 -9.76
C LYS A 146 -12.33 0.36 -11.28
N LYS A 147 -12.84 1.47 -11.81
CA LYS A 147 -12.75 1.79 -13.25
C LYS A 147 -11.30 2.05 -13.69
N ALA A 148 -10.52 2.73 -12.86
CA ALA A 148 -9.11 3.05 -13.05
C ALA A 148 -8.18 1.82 -13.00
N GLY A 149 -8.72 0.62 -12.81
CA GLY A 149 -7.95 -0.61 -12.72
C GLY A 149 -7.05 -0.61 -11.50
N ALA A 150 -7.65 -0.55 -10.32
CA ALA A 150 -6.93 -0.63 -9.06
C ALA A 150 -6.05 -1.89 -9.01
N LYS A 151 -4.82 -1.74 -8.51
CA LYS A 151 -3.84 -2.80 -8.36
C LYS A 151 -3.30 -2.81 -6.94
N LEU A 152 -3.01 -4.01 -6.44
CA LEU A 152 -2.29 -4.19 -5.18
C LEU A 152 -0.79 -4.06 -5.43
N LEU A 153 -0.11 -3.37 -4.54
CA LEU A 153 1.33 -3.20 -4.51
C LEU A 153 1.93 -3.90 -3.29
N GLU A 154 3.02 -4.62 -3.49
CA GLU A 154 3.83 -5.21 -2.42
C GLU A 154 5.15 -4.46 -2.23
N PRO A 155 5.66 -4.35 -1.00
CA PRO A 155 6.96 -3.75 -0.74
C PRO A 155 8.08 -4.69 -1.19
N ILE A 156 8.92 -4.20 -2.10
CA ILE A 156 10.13 -4.87 -2.55
C ILE A 156 11.31 -4.39 -1.69
N MET A 157 12.04 -5.35 -1.15
CA MET A 157 13.22 -5.11 -0.34
C MET A 157 14.47 -5.29 -1.21
N LYS A 158 15.39 -4.32 -1.15
CA LYS A 158 16.76 -4.54 -1.61
C LYS A 158 17.50 -5.34 -0.54
N VAL A 159 17.97 -6.52 -0.92
CA VAL A 159 18.65 -7.46 -0.05
C VAL A 159 20.09 -7.61 -0.53
N GLU A 160 21.05 -7.35 0.35
CA GLU A 160 22.47 -7.67 0.12
C GLU A 160 22.81 -8.89 0.98
N VAL A 161 23.21 -10.01 0.36
CA VAL A 161 23.66 -11.22 1.06
C VAL A 161 25.16 -11.38 0.89
N VAL A 162 25.90 -11.44 1.99
CA VAL A 162 27.35 -11.68 1.99
C VAL A 162 27.62 -13.10 2.45
N THR A 163 28.23 -13.90 1.58
CA THR A 163 28.47 -15.33 1.81
C THR A 163 29.83 -15.77 1.26
N PRO A 164 30.49 -16.79 1.84
CA PRO A 164 31.60 -17.47 1.17
C PRO A 164 31.19 -18.03 -0.19
N GLU A 165 32.14 -18.09 -1.14
CA GLU A 165 31.91 -18.51 -2.53
C GLU A 165 31.23 -19.88 -2.64
N GLU A 166 31.62 -20.80 -1.76
CA GLU A 166 31.11 -22.19 -1.64
C GLU A 166 29.58 -22.30 -1.50
N TYR A 167 28.89 -21.28 -0.95
CA TYR A 167 27.43 -21.31 -0.74
C TYR A 167 26.63 -20.42 -1.70
N THR A 168 27.32 -19.68 -2.57
CA THR A 168 26.73 -18.66 -3.47
C THR A 168 25.63 -19.24 -4.35
N GLY A 169 25.88 -20.39 -4.97
CA GLY A 169 24.90 -21.03 -5.85
C GLY A 169 23.60 -21.42 -5.14
N GLY A 170 23.70 -21.94 -3.92
CA GLY A 170 22.52 -22.31 -3.11
C GLY A 170 21.70 -21.09 -2.71
N ILE A 171 22.38 -20.00 -2.33
CA ILE A 171 21.72 -18.75 -1.91
C ILE A 171 21.01 -18.07 -3.09
N ILE A 172 21.62 -18.05 -4.27
CA ILE A 172 20.98 -17.53 -5.50
C ILE A 172 19.72 -18.35 -5.83
N GLY A 173 19.80 -19.67 -5.70
CA GLY A 173 18.65 -20.56 -5.91
C GLY A 173 17.49 -20.25 -4.97
N ASP A 174 17.76 -20.10 -3.68
CA ASP A 174 16.74 -19.76 -2.68
C ASP A 174 16.14 -18.38 -2.92
N LEU A 175 16.96 -17.35 -3.20
CA LEU A 175 16.48 -16.01 -3.54
C LEU A 175 15.55 -16.03 -4.76
N THR A 176 15.93 -16.77 -5.80
CA THR A 176 15.10 -16.91 -7.02
C THR A 176 13.78 -17.63 -6.71
N SER A 177 13.82 -18.70 -5.89
CA SER A 177 12.61 -19.42 -5.46
C SER A 177 11.62 -18.52 -4.70
N ARG A 178 12.11 -17.48 -4.04
CA ARG A 178 11.33 -16.49 -3.28
C ARG A 178 10.83 -15.34 -4.14
N ARG A 179 10.79 -15.49 -5.48
CA ARG A 179 10.51 -14.41 -6.44
C ARG A 179 11.52 -13.25 -6.36
N GLY A 180 12.72 -13.55 -5.89
CA GLY A 180 13.82 -12.59 -5.85
C GLY A 180 14.45 -12.43 -7.23
N GLN A 181 14.72 -11.19 -7.62
CA GLN A 181 15.52 -10.88 -8.80
C GLN A 181 16.94 -10.53 -8.36
N VAL A 182 17.92 -11.33 -8.79
CA VAL A 182 19.33 -11.03 -8.55
C VAL A 182 19.77 -9.93 -9.51
N LEU A 183 20.30 -8.84 -8.96
CA LEU A 183 20.79 -7.68 -9.71
C LEU A 183 22.27 -7.81 -10.07
N GLY A 184 23.07 -8.40 -9.19
CA GLY A 184 24.51 -8.49 -9.38
C GLY A 184 25.20 -9.26 -8.27
N GLN A 185 26.49 -9.54 -8.51
CA GLN A 185 27.39 -10.19 -7.56
C GLN A 185 28.71 -9.43 -7.54
N ASP A 186 29.17 -9.07 -6.35
CA ASP A 186 30.44 -8.39 -6.12
C ASP A 186 31.34 -9.23 -5.23
N THR A 187 32.60 -9.39 -5.62
CA THR A 187 33.59 -10.08 -4.80
C THR A 187 34.16 -9.12 -3.76
N ARG A 188 33.98 -9.42 -2.47
CA ARG A 188 34.54 -8.68 -1.33
C ARG A 188 35.53 -9.57 -0.56
N GLY A 189 36.79 -9.57 -1.01
CA GLY A 189 37.85 -10.37 -0.38
C GLY A 189 37.61 -11.86 -0.54
N ASN A 190 37.33 -12.56 0.56
CA ASN A 190 37.02 -14.00 0.60
C ASN A 190 35.51 -14.30 0.60
N ALA A 191 34.66 -13.29 0.43
CA ALA A 191 33.22 -13.42 0.37
C ALA A 191 32.66 -12.82 -0.93
N ILE A 192 31.47 -13.27 -1.31
CA ILE A 192 30.67 -12.75 -2.40
C ILE A 192 29.46 -12.02 -1.79
N ALA A 193 29.28 -10.78 -2.20
CA ALA A 193 28.08 -9.99 -1.94
C ALA A 193 27.11 -10.17 -3.12
N ILE A 194 25.88 -10.59 -2.83
CA ILE A 194 24.82 -10.81 -3.81
C ILE A 194 23.77 -9.72 -3.58
N ASP A 195 23.55 -8.88 -4.57
CA ASP A 195 22.47 -7.89 -4.56
C ASP A 195 21.22 -8.50 -5.20
N ALA A 196 20.10 -8.46 -4.49
CA ALA A 196 18.82 -8.93 -4.98
C ALA A 196 17.67 -8.01 -4.56
N GLN A 197 16.58 -8.07 -5.31
CA GLN A 197 15.30 -7.48 -4.96
C GLN A 197 14.31 -8.59 -4.65
N VAL A 198 13.73 -8.60 -3.46
CA VAL A 198 12.83 -9.68 -3.02
C VAL A 198 11.58 -9.08 -2.36
N PRO A 199 10.38 -9.60 -2.66
CA PRO A 199 9.18 -9.20 -1.94
C PRO A 199 9.28 -9.50 -0.44
N LEU A 200 8.91 -8.53 0.40
CA LEU A 200 8.97 -8.70 1.87
C LEU A 200 8.16 -9.91 2.36
N ALA A 201 7.04 -10.22 1.69
CA ALA A 201 6.19 -11.36 2.01
C ALA A 201 6.93 -12.70 1.98
N ASN A 202 7.96 -12.81 1.13
CA ASN A 202 8.75 -14.04 0.97
C ASN A 202 10.03 -14.05 1.81
N MET A 203 10.30 -12.99 2.57
CA MET A 203 11.50 -12.84 3.42
C MET A 203 11.27 -13.26 4.87
N PHE A 204 10.02 -13.59 5.26
CA PHE A 204 9.74 -14.14 6.60
C PHE A 204 10.52 -15.44 6.82
N GLY A 205 11.16 -15.56 7.99
CA GLY A 205 12.01 -16.69 8.35
C GLY A 205 13.31 -16.83 7.55
N TYR A 206 13.64 -15.90 6.63
CA TYR A 206 14.81 -16.03 5.74
C TYR A 206 16.13 -16.22 6.50
N ILE A 207 16.27 -15.59 7.68
CA ILE A 207 17.49 -15.71 8.50
C ILE A 207 17.80 -17.16 8.91
N ASN A 208 16.77 -17.97 9.17
CA ASN A 208 16.95 -19.36 9.58
C ASN A 208 17.39 -20.22 8.39
N THR A 209 16.75 -20.02 7.23
CA THR A 209 17.12 -20.67 5.97
C THR A 209 18.54 -20.30 5.56
N LEU A 210 18.90 -19.01 5.61
CA LEU A 210 20.24 -18.53 5.26
C LEU A 210 21.32 -19.12 6.16
N ARG A 211 21.10 -19.17 7.49
CA ARG A 211 22.07 -19.80 8.41
C ARG A 211 22.22 -21.29 8.13
N SER A 212 21.13 -22.00 7.86
CA SER A 212 21.17 -23.43 7.53
C SER A 212 21.99 -23.70 6.26
N MET A 213 21.75 -22.93 5.20
CA MET A 213 22.45 -23.08 3.91
C MET A 213 23.93 -22.71 3.99
N SER A 214 24.29 -21.72 4.81
CA SER A 214 25.65 -21.19 4.90
C SER A 214 26.45 -21.72 6.08
N SER A 215 25.94 -22.71 6.83
CA SER A 215 26.51 -23.14 8.11
C SER A 215 26.76 -21.97 9.08
N GLY A 216 25.89 -20.95 9.04
CA GLY A 216 25.97 -19.73 9.84
C GLY A 216 27.03 -18.71 9.39
N ARG A 217 27.65 -18.88 8.22
CA ARG A 217 28.71 -18.00 7.71
C ARG A 217 28.20 -16.84 6.84
N ALA A 218 26.96 -16.89 6.37
CA ALA A 218 26.37 -15.81 5.58
C ALA A 218 25.62 -14.81 6.46
N ASN A 219 25.68 -13.55 6.04
CA ASN A 219 24.89 -12.47 6.62
C ASN A 219 24.07 -11.80 5.52
N PHE A 220 22.97 -11.16 5.88
CA PHE A 220 22.22 -10.35 4.94
C PHE A 220 21.80 -9.02 5.56
N THR A 221 21.63 -8.03 4.71
CA THR A 221 20.98 -6.76 5.06
C THR A 221 19.78 -6.59 4.15
N MET A 222 18.73 -5.92 4.66
CA MET A 222 17.55 -5.60 3.88
C MET A 222 17.17 -4.14 4.09
N GLN A 223 16.82 -3.47 3.00
CA GLN A 223 16.34 -2.09 3.02
C GLN A 223 15.14 -1.98 2.07
N PHE A 224 14.19 -1.11 2.40
CA PHE A 224 13.08 -0.83 1.51
C PHE A 224 13.60 -0.23 0.20
N SER A 225 13.16 -0.78 -0.94
CA SER A 225 13.52 -0.28 -2.27
C SER A 225 12.37 0.55 -2.83
N HIS A 226 11.27 -0.11 -3.16
CA HIS A 226 10.09 0.50 -3.78
C HIS A 226 8.88 -0.43 -3.63
N TYR A 227 7.72 0.04 -4.11
CA TYR A 227 6.51 -0.77 -4.23
C TYR A 227 6.34 -1.27 -5.66
N GLU A 228 5.98 -2.53 -5.83
CA GLU A 228 5.77 -3.16 -7.14
C GLU A 228 4.38 -3.83 -7.21
N PRO A 229 3.70 -3.84 -8.38
CA PRO A 229 2.45 -4.55 -8.55
C PRO A 229 2.57 -6.05 -8.25
N VAL A 230 1.64 -6.53 -7.43
CA VAL A 230 1.51 -7.95 -7.09
C VAL A 230 0.98 -8.71 -8.32
N PRO A 231 1.54 -9.90 -8.64
CA PRO A 231 0.97 -10.77 -9.66
C PRO A 231 -0.50 -11.10 -9.38
N GLN A 232 -1.33 -11.20 -10.43
CA GLN A 232 -2.78 -11.34 -10.30
C GLN A 232 -3.20 -12.49 -9.38
N ASN A 233 -2.54 -13.65 -9.49
CA ASN A 233 -2.85 -14.82 -8.67
C ASN A 233 -2.75 -14.55 -7.16
N ILE A 234 -1.70 -13.81 -6.73
CA ILE A 234 -1.48 -13.48 -5.32
C ILE A 234 -2.40 -12.33 -4.91
N SER A 235 -2.67 -11.38 -5.80
CA SER A 235 -3.65 -10.31 -5.57
C SER A 235 -5.04 -10.89 -5.25
N ASP A 236 -5.49 -11.90 -6.01
CA ASP A 236 -6.80 -12.51 -5.81
C ASP A 236 -6.87 -13.28 -4.47
N GLU A 237 -5.81 -13.98 -4.08
CA GLU A 237 -5.70 -14.63 -2.77
C GLU A 237 -5.76 -13.62 -1.60
N ILE A 238 -5.03 -12.50 -1.74
CA ILE A 238 -5.04 -11.44 -0.72
C ILE A 238 -6.43 -10.81 -0.64
N GLN A 239 -7.05 -10.49 -1.77
CA GLN A 239 -8.41 -9.96 -1.80
C GLN A 239 -9.39 -10.93 -1.12
N ALA A 240 -9.31 -12.23 -1.38
CA ALA A 240 -10.18 -13.23 -0.75
C ALA A 240 -9.96 -13.35 0.78
N LYS A 241 -8.74 -13.12 1.26
CA LYS A 241 -8.39 -13.19 2.69
C LYS A 241 -8.83 -11.97 3.49
N PHE A 242 -8.94 -10.81 2.84
CA PHE A 242 -9.28 -9.53 3.45
C PHE A 242 -10.66 -8.98 3.06
N ALA A 243 -11.40 -9.68 2.19
CA ALA A 243 -12.81 -9.44 1.88
C ALA A 243 -13.74 -9.91 3.02
#